data_AF-A0A9D4ZIA4-F1
#
_entry.id   AF-A0A9D4ZIA4-F1
#
_cell.length_a   1.000
_cell.length_b   1.000
_cell.length_c   1.000
_cell.angle_alpha   90.00
_cell.angle_beta   90.00
_cell.angle_gamma   90.00
#
_symmetry.space_group_name_H-M   'P 1'
#
loop_
_entity.id
_entity.type
_entity.pdbx_description
1 polymer ?
#
loop_
_entity_poly.entity_id
_entity_poly.type
_entity_poly.pdbx_seq_one_letter_code
_entity_poly.pdbx_strand_id
1 'polypeptide(L)'
;MIPPQIGICTFSFRNSCWLLQHAVGLDNTTLAALPACLRKTTMAAESNPALYPIVMNALSEPPFECAGNGLLHQGHSRSSISELRAWLFPKRKNAAPLSKPKAWWQAQPVLYGLGVPKKSETIAALRARLEAAVLGGGCDKPPSDQLVEKEARLNQAFLHANAKRRRERLLESGGTEEEAMAMENPRLFLQQKFLNVTSSSEGDGSKGGDNAHVCMLKRLDNGDRAAVHNAASSLGLHTVSTDAPGGGYGKRWLLVGRDRAAVWSEKHKIDAQTEALREQERAAKRRKLEEEHAQYVLGKSNAAFRVSKYAAEEGSSGGKVPKDDDPYANVKGKWHITCEEIDKQWPGSQPLSLYVYQENDRLDDDEHDNGDSSSQGSDDDQDEYSSELNSDDDGDRRTGPGRLMGKFDFRVVEGLMKFSKESFYTSSTENKKRKMEEEEKLSFRWRGVEDGTGEVLYDPYGDQKGWVKFHGPASAKLSGSISWQGKMAFSGLKLSDKVPAKIRNDDWSDYDGAAYERARVGRWH
;
A
#
# COMPACT_ATOMS: atom_id res chain seq x y z
N MET A 1 -40.71 36.27 6.87
CA MET A 1 -39.63 36.28 7.88
C MET A 1 -39.80 35.04 8.75
N ILE A 2 -39.03 34.01 8.45
CA ILE A 2 -38.99 32.71 9.15
C ILE A 2 -37.50 32.36 9.22
N PRO A 3 -36.87 32.18 10.40
CA PRO A 3 -35.47 31.80 10.47
C PRO A 3 -35.30 30.27 10.35
N PRO A 4 -34.14 29.80 9.83
CA PRO A 4 -33.95 28.41 9.44
C PRO A 4 -33.53 27.51 10.60
N GLN A 5 -33.97 26.26 10.54
CA GLN A 5 -33.55 25.16 11.40
C GLN A 5 -32.13 24.70 11.02
N ILE A 6 -31.25 24.68 12.01
CA ILE A 6 -29.92 24.06 11.93
C ILE A 6 -30.10 22.60 12.37
N GLY A 7 -29.95 21.68 11.41
CA GLY A 7 -29.92 20.24 11.65
C GLY A 7 -28.61 19.82 12.32
N ILE A 8 -28.73 19.23 13.51
CA ILE A 8 -27.65 18.64 14.28
C ILE A 8 -27.39 17.23 13.71
N CYS A 9 -26.22 17.03 13.10
CA CYS A 9 -25.71 15.69 12.79
C CYS A 9 -24.87 15.19 13.97
N THR A 10 -25.40 14.19 14.65
CA THR A 10 -24.74 13.39 15.69
C THR A 10 -23.65 12.50 15.08
N PHE A 11 -22.40 12.64 15.53
CA PHE A 11 -21.36 11.61 15.39
C PHE A 11 -20.92 11.13 16.77
N SER A 12 -21.02 9.82 16.96
CA SER A 12 -20.82 9.07 18.20
C SER A 12 -19.34 8.99 18.58
N PHE A 13 -18.96 9.62 19.70
CA PHE A 13 -17.75 9.30 20.45
C PHE A 13 -18.02 8.07 21.33
N ARG A 14 -17.27 6.98 21.13
CA ARG A 14 -17.08 5.93 22.14
C ARG A 14 -15.64 5.97 22.61
N ASN A 15 -15.41 6.57 23.77
CA ASN A 15 -14.29 6.28 24.67
C ASN A 15 -14.55 7.01 25.99
N SER A 16 -15.13 6.30 26.96
CA SER A 16 -15.27 6.76 28.33
C SER A 16 -15.42 5.56 29.25
N CYS A 17 -14.31 5.08 29.78
CA CYS A 17 -14.31 4.28 30.99
C CYS A 17 -12.92 4.41 31.60
N TRP A 18 -12.68 5.48 32.36
CA TRP A 18 -11.58 5.61 33.34
C TRP A 18 -11.72 6.96 34.04
N LEU A 19 -12.51 7.01 35.11
CA LEU A 19 -12.41 8.02 36.18
C LEU A 19 -13.46 7.72 37.26
N LEU A 20 -13.04 7.05 38.34
CA LEU A 20 -13.55 7.24 39.71
C LEU A 20 -12.81 6.29 40.65
N GLN A 21 -11.74 6.77 41.27
CA GLN A 21 -11.30 6.27 42.57
C GLN A 21 -10.45 7.33 43.24
N HIS A 22 -11.05 8.08 44.17
CA HIS A 22 -10.36 8.59 45.34
C HIS A 22 -11.37 8.88 46.45
N ALA A 23 -10.93 8.57 47.67
CA ALA A 23 -11.51 8.84 48.99
C ALA A 23 -12.64 7.90 49.46
N VAL A 24 -12.29 6.87 50.23
CA VAL A 24 -12.58 6.77 51.67
C VAL A 24 -11.50 5.87 52.30
N GLY A 25 -10.87 6.33 53.38
CA GLY A 25 -9.91 5.54 54.17
C GLY A 25 -10.63 4.50 55.03
N LEU A 26 -10.12 3.26 55.04
CA LEU A 26 -10.50 2.22 55.97
C LEU A 26 -9.27 1.38 56.36
N ASP A 27 -9.22 1.05 57.65
CA ASP A 27 -8.08 0.54 58.40
C ASP A 27 -7.74 -0.94 58.17
N ASN A 28 -6.49 -1.27 58.50
CA ASN A 28 -5.87 -2.61 58.48
C ASN A 28 -6.45 -3.55 59.55
N THR A 29 -7.71 -4.01 59.43
CA THR A 29 -8.19 -5.14 60.25
C THR A 29 -9.43 -5.85 59.68
N THR A 30 -9.36 -6.40 58.46
CA THR A 30 -10.29 -7.45 58.02
C THR A 30 -9.73 -8.19 56.79
N LEU A 31 -8.74 -9.06 57.02
CA LEU A 31 -8.14 -9.93 56.01
C LEU A 31 -8.36 -11.40 56.36
N ALA A 32 -9.61 -11.75 56.69
CA ALA A 32 -9.99 -13.12 57.03
C ALA A 32 -11.43 -13.44 56.60
N ALA A 33 -11.78 -13.21 55.32
CA ALA A 33 -12.93 -13.85 54.67
C ALA A 33 -13.00 -13.49 53.17
N LEU A 34 -12.19 -14.15 52.32
CA LEU A 34 -12.47 -14.24 50.89
C LEU A 34 -12.12 -15.65 50.35
N PRO A 35 -12.82 -16.14 49.31
CA PRO A 35 -12.94 -17.57 49.01
C PRO A 35 -11.70 -18.15 48.32
N ALA A 36 -11.49 -19.45 48.48
CA ALA A 36 -10.39 -20.26 47.96
C ALA A 36 -10.32 -20.43 46.42
N CYS A 37 -10.83 -19.47 45.62
CA CYS A 37 -10.88 -19.56 44.16
C CYS A 37 -9.78 -18.79 43.41
N LEU A 38 -8.76 -18.27 44.11
CA LEU A 38 -7.62 -17.55 43.51
C LEU A 38 -6.25 -18.17 43.83
N ARG A 39 -6.17 -19.50 43.90
CA ARG A 39 -4.89 -20.24 43.89
C ARG A 39 -4.73 -21.03 42.60
N LYS A 40 -4.38 -20.31 41.53
CA LYS A 40 -3.66 -20.86 40.37
C LYS A 40 -2.92 -19.73 39.66
N THR A 41 -1.88 -19.23 40.32
CA THR A 41 -0.82 -18.52 39.61
C THR A 41 0.03 -19.60 38.93
N THR A 42 -0.46 -20.13 37.82
CA THR A 42 0.44 -20.71 36.82
C THR A 42 1.38 -19.60 36.40
N MET A 43 2.68 -19.79 36.62
CA MET A 43 3.71 -18.93 36.05
C MET A 43 3.39 -18.77 34.57
N ALA A 44 2.99 -17.57 34.17
CA ALA A 44 2.87 -17.22 32.77
C ALA A 44 4.26 -17.46 32.18
N ALA A 45 4.35 -18.34 31.20
CA ALA A 45 5.55 -18.48 30.39
C ALA A 45 5.89 -17.07 29.89
N GLU A 46 7.06 -16.56 30.27
CA GLU A 46 7.63 -15.36 29.69
C GLU A 46 7.54 -15.53 28.17
N SER A 47 6.78 -14.66 27.52
CA SER A 47 6.69 -14.63 26.07
C SER A 47 8.11 -14.46 25.54
N ASN A 48 8.64 -15.48 24.84
CA ASN A 48 9.93 -15.39 24.16
C ASN A 48 9.99 -14.03 23.42
N PRO A 49 11.04 -13.22 23.64
CA PRO A 49 11.13 -11.91 22.99
C PRO A 49 10.99 -12.12 21.48
N ALA A 50 10.06 -11.38 20.86
CA ALA A 50 9.73 -11.53 19.46
C ALA A 50 11.00 -11.42 18.61
N LEU A 51 11.32 -12.49 17.87
CA LEU A 51 12.58 -12.73 17.18
C LEU A 51 12.66 -12.00 15.82
N TYR A 52 12.19 -10.75 15.74
CA TYR A 52 12.03 -10.05 14.47
C TYR A 52 12.97 -8.85 14.35
N PRO A 53 13.73 -8.73 13.24
CA PRO A 53 13.87 -9.66 12.11
C PRO A 53 14.98 -10.71 12.35
N ILE A 54 14.77 -11.93 11.87
CA ILE A 54 15.83 -12.95 11.75
C ILE A 54 16.74 -12.57 10.59
N VAL A 55 18.04 -12.41 10.85
CA VAL A 55 19.04 -11.96 9.85
C VAL A 55 20.15 -12.99 9.60
N MET A 56 20.04 -14.18 10.20
CA MET A 56 21.01 -15.26 10.02
C MET A 56 20.32 -16.59 9.74
N ASN A 57 21.07 -17.53 9.15
CA ASN A 57 20.62 -18.89 8.90
C ASN A 57 20.49 -19.66 10.21
N ALA A 58 19.67 -20.72 10.22
CA ALA A 58 19.52 -21.61 11.35
C ALA A 58 20.88 -22.20 11.77
N LEU A 59 21.11 -22.30 13.08
CA LEU A 59 22.28 -22.99 13.60
C LEU A 59 22.10 -24.49 13.38
N SER A 60 23.06 -25.12 12.71
CA SER A 60 23.03 -26.56 12.42
C SER A 60 23.88 -27.31 13.43
N GLU A 61 23.26 -28.23 14.16
CA GLU A 61 23.94 -29.22 14.99
C GLU A 61 23.30 -30.60 14.78
N PRO A 62 23.84 -31.38 13.82
CA PRO A 62 23.23 -32.63 13.37
C PRO A 62 22.80 -33.53 14.54
N PRO A 63 21.59 -34.11 14.50
CA PRO A 63 20.63 -34.09 13.38
C PRO A 63 19.66 -32.89 13.41
N PHE A 64 19.90 -31.87 14.24
CA PHE A 64 18.97 -30.76 14.46
C PHE A 64 19.46 -29.46 13.85
N GLU A 65 18.50 -28.59 13.56
CA GLU A 65 18.72 -27.19 13.22
C GLU A 65 17.93 -26.33 14.22
N CYS A 66 18.30 -25.06 14.38
CA CYS A 66 17.61 -24.15 15.30
C CYS A 66 17.50 -22.76 14.68
N ALA A 67 16.28 -22.24 14.58
CA ALA A 67 15.97 -20.89 14.09
C ALA A 67 15.43 -19.97 15.21
N GLY A 68 15.76 -20.28 16.47
CA GLY A 68 15.38 -19.50 17.65
C GLY A 68 13.94 -19.70 18.12
N ASN A 69 13.16 -20.54 17.43
CA ASN A 69 11.80 -20.93 17.80
C ASN A 69 11.68 -22.44 18.10
N GLY A 70 12.77 -23.04 18.59
CA GLY A 70 12.85 -24.47 18.87
C GLY A 70 13.68 -25.24 17.85
N LEU A 71 13.74 -26.56 18.08
CA LEU A 71 14.47 -27.46 17.20
C LEU A 71 13.69 -27.76 15.91
N LEU A 72 14.44 -27.82 14.83
CA LEU A 72 14.05 -28.26 13.51
C LEU A 72 14.76 -29.58 13.20
N HIS A 73 14.09 -30.47 12.47
CA HIS A 73 14.71 -31.65 11.89
C HIS A 73 14.32 -31.75 10.42
N GLN A 74 15.31 -31.74 9.52
CA GLN A 74 15.09 -31.69 8.06
C GLN A 74 14.17 -30.52 7.66
N GLY A 75 14.35 -29.34 8.27
CA GLY A 75 13.52 -28.15 8.02
C GLY A 75 12.11 -28.18 8.62
N HIS A 76 11.72 -29.22 9.37
CA HIS A 76 10.40 -29.32 9.99
C HIS A 76 10.44 -29.05 11.50
N SER A 77 9.52 -28.22 11.99
CA SER A 77 9.33 -27.94 13.42
C SER A 77 8.48 -29.01 14.13
N ARG A 78 8.59 -29.03 15.46
CA ARG A 78 7.77 -29.87 16.33
C ARG A 78 6.33 -29.39 16.25
N SER A 79 5.44 -30.25 15.75
CA SER A 79 4.00 -29.93 15.69
C SER A 79 3.43 -29.99 17.10
N SER A 80 2.48 -29.13 17.43
CA SER A 80 1.82 -29.18 18.73
C SER A 80 1.03 -30.49 18.90
N ILE A 81 0.81 -30.93 20.14
CA ILE A 81 0.04 -32.15 20.43
C ILE A 81 -1.39 -32.04 19.85
N SER A 82 -1.99 -30.85 19.91
CA SER A 82 -3.31 -30.58 19.34
C SER A 82 -3.34 -30.79 17.82
N GLU A 83 -2.33 -30.29 17.11
CA GLU A 83 -2.19 -30.53 15.67
C GLU A 83 -1.94 -32.01 15.37
N LEU A 84 -1.03 -32.67 16.10
CA LEU A 84 -0.77 -34.09 15.92
C LEU A 84 -2.05 -34.92 16.11
N ARG A 85 -2.86 -34.64 17.15
CA ARG A 85 -4.14 -35.32 17.37
C ARG A 85 -5.12 -35.10 16.23
N ALA A 86 -5.19 -33.89 15.68
CA ALA A 86 -6.04 -33.60 14.54
C ALA A 86 -5.63 -34.39 13.27
N TRP A 87 -4.33 -34.58 13.06
CA TRP A 87 -3.78 -35.33 11.93
C TRP A 87 -3.91 -36.85 12.07
N LEU A 88 -3.66 -37.35 13.27
CA LEU A 88 -3.65 -38.78 13.56
C LEU A 88 -5.08 -39.32 13.73
N PHE A 89 -6.00 -38.52 14.29
CA PHE A 89 -7.36 -38.93 14.64
C PHE A 89 -8.42 -37.96 14.07
N PRO A 90 -8.58 -37.90 12.73
CA PRO A 90 -9.52 -36.98 12.10
C PRO A 90 -10.97 -37.31 12.48
N LYS A 91 -11.71 -36.30 12.96
CA LYS A 91 -13.11 -36.45 13.43
C LYS A 91 -14.14 -36.60 12.30
N ARG A 92 -13.79 -36.27 11.06
CA ARG A 92 -14.71 -36.30 9.90
C ARG A 92 -14.20 -37.27 8.83
N LYS A 93 -15.05 -38.22 8.42
CA LYS A 93 -14.73 -39.26 7.42
C LYS A 93 -14.46 -38.72 6.00
N ASN A 94 -14.82 -37.46 5.71
CA ASN A 94 -14.79 -36.88 4.35
C ASN A 94 -13.81 -35.69 4.20
N ALA A 95 -12.98 -35.38 5.18
CA ALA A 95 -11.91 -34.41 4.98
C ALA A 95 -10.77 -35.12 4.24
N ALA A 96 -10.53 -34.77 2.96
CA ALA A 96 -9.36 -35.25 2.25
C ALA A 96 -8.11 -34.92 3.10
N PRO A 97 -7.32 -35.90 3.54
CA PRO A 97 -6.15 -35.62 4.36
C PRO A 97 -5.15 -34.88 3.48
N LEU A 98 -4.95 -33.60 3.75
CA LEU A 98 -3.81 -32.83 3.23
C LEU A 98 -2.53 -33.63 3.58
N SER A 99 -2.01 -34.37 2.61
CA SER A 99 -0.92 -35.33 2.85
C SER A 99 0.35 -34.60 3.26
N LYS A 100 0.89 -34.93 4.43
CA LYS A 100 2.20 -34.43 4.87
C LYS A 100 3.32 -35.21 4.17
N PRO A 101 4.42 -34.55 3.78
CA PRO A 101 5.54 -35.22 3.13
C PRO A 101 6.20 -36.24 4.07
N LYS A 102 6.87 -37.26 3.51
CA LYS A 102 7.57 -38.30 4.29
C LYS A 102 8.58 -37.71 5.27
N ALA A 103 9.30 -36.65 4.89
CA ALA A 103 10.27 -35.96 5.74
C ALA A 103 9.62 -35.41 7.03
N TRP A 104 8.40 -34.86 6.94
CA TRP A 104 7.66 -34.40 8.10
C TRP A 104 7.32 -35.55 9.06
N TRP A 105 6.87 -36.69 8.52
CA TRP A 105 6.58 -37.91 9.31
C TRP A 105 7.83 -38.48 9.98
N GLN A 106 9.00 -38.34 9.36
CA GLN A 106 10.28 -38.75 9.94
C GLN A 106 10.75 -37.78 11.03
N ALA A 107 10.46 -36.48 10.89
CA ALA A 107 10.87 -35.45 11.83
C ALA A 107 10.15 -35.52 13.18
N GLN A 108 8.84 -35.79 13.20
CA GLN A 108 8.08 -35.75 14.46
C GLN A 108 8.59 -36.76 15.51
N PRO A 109 8.84 -38.05 15.21
CA PRO A 109 9.38 -38.99 16.20
C PRO A 109 10.72 -38.52 16.79
N VAL A 110 11.61 -37.94 15.97
CA VAL A 110 12.90 -37.42 16.43
C VAL A 110 12.71 -36.23 17.37
N LEU A 111 11.84 -35.30 17.00
CA LEU A 111 11.57 -34.07 17.77
C LEU A 111 10.85 -34.34 19.10
N TYR A 112 10.13 -35.45 19.22
CA TYR A 112 9.51 -35.94 20.45
C TYR A 112 10.39 -36.92 21.25
N GLY A 113 11.62 -37.19 20.81
CA GLY A 113 12.52 -38.12 21.50
C GLY A 113 12.11 -39.59 21.42
N LEU A 114 11.25 -39.94 20.46
CA LEU A 114 10.76 -41.31 20.24
C LEU A 114 11.77 -42.20 19.50
N GLY A 115 12.98 -41.69 19.22
CA GLY A 115 14.06 -42.37 18.48
C GLY A 115 14.12 -42.01 16.99
N VAL A 116 15.27 -42.26 16.37
CA VAL A 116 15.51 -41.94 14.95
C VAL A 116 14.87 -43.02 14.06
N PRO A 117 13.94 -42.67 13.15
CA PRO A 117 13.35 -43.64 12.23
C PRO A 117 14.36 -44.16 11.20
N LYS A 118 14.19 -45.40 10.76
CA LYS A 118 14.98 -45.93 9.63
C LYS A 118 14.53 -45.28 8.31
N LYS A 119 15.46 -45.03 7.39
CA LYS A 119 15.13 -44.46 6.05
C LYS A 119 14.10 -45.29 5.27
N SER A 120 14.09 -46.61 5.47
CA SER A 120 13.18 -47.58 4.86
C SER A 120 11.78 -47.63 5.49
N GLU A 121 11.53 -46.97 6.63
CA GLU A 121 10.20 -46.97 7.24
C GLU A 121 9.18 -46.28 6.31
N THR A 122 8.00 -46.91 6.20
CA THR A 122 6.86 -46.39 5.44
C THR A 122 6.13 -45.33 6.25
N ILE A 123 5.38 -44.45 5.58
CA ILE A 123 4.56 -43.43 6.25
C ILE A 123 3.57 -44.09 7.23
N ALA A 124 2.99 -45.24 6.85
CA ALA A 124 2.09 -46.00 7.72
C ALA A 124 2.77 -46.43 9.03
N ALA A 125 4.01 -46.91 8.98
CA ALA A 125 4.77 -47.30 10.17
C ALA A 125 5.10 -46.10 11.07
N LEU A 126 5.55 -44.99 10.46
CA LEU A 126 5.84 -43.73 11.18
C LEU A 126 4.58 -43.18 11.88
N ARG A 127 3.45 -43.22 11.17
CA ARG A 127 2.15 -42.82 11.69
C ARG A 127 1.72 -43.69 12.87
N ALA A 128 1.77 -45.02 12.75
CA ALA A 128 1.38 -45.93 13.83
C ALA A 128 2.23 -45.72 15.09
N ARG A 129 3.53 -45.43 14.92
CA ARG A 129 4.43 -45.09 16.02
C ARG A 129 4.01 -43.82 16.75
N LEU A 130 3.66 -42.77 16.01
CA LEU A 130 3.16 -41.51 16.58
C LEU A 130 1.80 -41.69 17.24
N GLU A 131 0.90 -42.48 16.65
CA GLU A 131 -0.42 -42.81 17.24
C GLU A 131 -0.26 -43.49 18.59
N ALA A 132 0.59 -44.52 18.67
CA ALA A 132 0.89 -45.21 19.91
C ALA A 132 1.49 -44.26 20.97
N ALA A 133 2.40 -43.37 20.58
CA ALA A 133 3.01 -42.41 21.49
C ALA A 133 2.01 -41.34 21.97
N VAL A 134 1.12 -40.84 21.11
CA VAL A 134 0.09 -39.88 21.50
C VAL A 134 -0.96 -40.51 22.41
N LEU A 135 -1.40 -41.74 22.12
CA LEU A 135 -2.36 -42.46 22.98
C LEU A 135 -1.74 -42.88 24.33
N GLY A 136 -0.45 -43.22 24.34
CA GLY A 136 0.29 -43.56 25.56
C GLY A 136 0.78 -42.36 26.36
N GLY A 137 0.47 -41.12 25.95
CA GLY A 137 0.93 -39.90 26.62
C GLY A 137 2.44 -39.62 26.49
N GLY A 138 3.14 -40.35 25.62
CA GLY A 138 4.56 -40.16 25.32
C GLY A 138 4.86 -38.83 24.62
N CYS A 139 3.86 -38.23 23.97
CA CYS A 139 3.96 -36.88 23.40
C CYS A 139 3.46 -35.77 24.35
N ASP A 140 2.85 -36.12 25.49
CA ASP A 140 2.31 -35.13 26.45
C ASP A 140 3.38 -34.60 27.42
N LYS A 141 4.50 -35.32 27.55
CA LYS A 141 5.65 -34.90 28.35
C LYS A 141 6.65 -34.15 27.46
N PRO A 142 7.42 -33.21 28.03
CA PRO A 142 8.54 -32.63 27.31
C PRO A 142 9.46 -33.77 26.80
N PRO A 143 10.15 -33.57 25.66
CA PRO A 143 11.15 -34.50 25.17
C PRO A 143 12.19 -34.83 26.25
N SER A 144 13.02 -35.85 26.03
CA SER A 144 14.10 -36.19 26.97
C SER A 144 14.87 -34.95 27.45
N ASP A 145 15.34 -34.94 28.69
CA ASP A 145 16.05 -33.79 29.28
C ASP A 145 17.20 -33.31 28.38
N GLN A 146 17.88 -34.24 27.71
CA GLN A 146 18.93 -33.93 26.71
C GLN A 146 18.42 -33.13 25.50
N LEU A 147 17.22 -33.42 25.00
CA LEU A 147 16.62 -32.66 23.89
C LEU A 147 16.17 -31.28 24.34
N VAL A 148 15.60 -31.18 25.55
CA VAL A 148 15.19 -29.89 26.13
C VAL A 148 16.40 -29.00 26.38
N GLU A 149 17.47 -29.54 26.96
CA GLU A 149 18.73 -28.81 27.18
C GLU A 149 19.36 -28.39 25.85
N LYS A 150 19.38 -29.29 24.86
CA LYS A 150 19.91 -28.98 23.52
C LYS A 150 19.08 -27.89 22.82
N GLU A 151 17.76 -27.94 22.93
CA GLU A 151 16.84 -26.92 22.42
C GLU A 151 17.10 -25.57 23.08
N ALA A 152 17.19 -25.52 24.42
CA ALA A 152 17.45 -24.30 25.16
C ALA A 152 18.82 -23.69 24.78
N ARG A 153 19.88 -24.50 24.74
CA ARG A 153 21.23 -24.04 24.37
C ARG A 153 21.29 -23.51 22.94
N LEU A 154 20.71 -24.24 21.97
CA LEU A 154 20.73 -23.81 20.57
C LEU A 154 19.86 -22.58 20.32
N ASN A 155 18.71 -22.48 21.00
CA ASN A 155 17.88 -21.27 20.95
C ASN A 155 18.64 -20.06 21.51
N GLN A 156 19.28 -20.20 22.67
CA GLN A 156 20.06 -19.12 23.27
C GLN A 156 21.26 -18.71 22.40
N ALA A 157 21.99 -19.67 21.83
CA ALA A 157 23.09 -19.41 20.91
C ALA A 157 22.59 -18.69 19.64
N PHE A 158 21.46 -19.12 19.08
CA PHE A 158 20.85 -18.47 17.91
C PHE A 158 20.42 -17.04 18.24
N LEU A 159 19.74 -16.83 19.37
CA LEU A 159 19.32 -15.50 19.83
C LEU A 159 20.52 -14.55 19.95
N HIS A 160 21.60 -14.99 20.58
CA HIS A 160 22.81 -14.19 20.75
C HIS A 160 23.50 -13.89 19.41
N ALA A 161 23.65 -14.89 18.55
CA ALA A 161 24.26 -14.71 17.23
C ALA A 161 23.41 -13.80 16.33
N ASN A 162 22.08 -13.94 16.37
CA ASN A 162 21.15 -13.13 15.59
C ASN A 162 21.15 -11.67 16.08
N ALA A 163 21.19 -11.45 17.41
CA ALA A 163 21.32 -10.12 18.00
C ALA A 163 22.64 -9.45 17.59
N LYS A 164 23.76 -10.18 17.66
CA LYS A 164 25.08 -9.68 17.21
C LYS A 164 25.05 -9.30 15.72
N ARG A 165 24.48 -10.15 14.87
CA ARG A 165 24.41 -9.89 13.42
C ARG A 165 23.51 -8.70 13.08
N ARG A 166 22.40 -8.52 13.82
CA ARG A 166 21.55 -7.32 13.74
C ARG A 166 22.36 -6.05 14.03
N ARG A 167 23.15 -6.07 15.11
CA ARG A 167 24.02 -4.94 15.48
C ARG A 167 25.05 -4.63 14.41
N GLU A 168 25.79 -5.63 13.92
CA GLU A 168 26.78 -5.44 12.86
C GLU A 168 26.14 -4.81 11.61
N ARG A 169 25.01 -5.35 11.15
CA ARG A 169 24.28 -4.84 9.98
C ARG A 169 23.80 -3.39 10.17
N LEU A 170 23.32 -3.05 11.38
CA LEU A 170 22.91 -1.69 11.70
C LEU A 170 24.10 -0.73 11.56
N LEU A 171 25.23 -1.06 12.18
CA LEU A 171 26.45 -0.24 12.13
C LEU A 171 26.99 -0.11 10.70
N GLU A 172 27.05 -1.21 9.95
CA GLU A 172 27.43 -1.22 8.52
C GLU A 172 26.53 -0.30 7.68
N SER A 173 25.24 -0.18 8.02
CA SER A 173 24.29 0.70 7.34
C SER A 173 24.38 2.17 7.74
N GLY A 174 25.33 2.53 8.62
CA GLY A 174 25.49 3.86 9.19
C GLY A 174 24.53 4.16 10.35
N GLY A 175 24.10 3.15 11.08
CA GLY A 175 23.42 3.30 12.36
C GLY A 175 24.39 3.60 13.50
N THR A 176 23.85 4.07 14.61
CA THR A 176 24.63 4.46 15.79
C THR A 176 24.70 3.32 16.81
N GLU A 177 25.71 3.36 17.68
CA GLU A 177 25.80 2.44 18.82
C GLU A 177 24.63 2.61 19.80
N GLU A 178 24.06 3.81 19.92
CA GLU A 178 22.86 4.05 20.73
C GLU A 178 21.65 3.28 20.18
N GLU A 179 21.46 3.30 18.86
CA GLU A 179 20.39 2.54 18.20
C GLU A 179 20.62 1.02 18.35
N ALA A 180 21.87 0.56 18.28
CA ALA A 180 22.20 -0.85 18.51
C ALA A 180 21.86 -1.30 19.93
N MET A 181 22.24 -0.52 20.94
CA MET A 181 21.93 -0.80 22.35
C MET A 181 20.41 -0.76 22.60
N ALA A 182 19.70 0.19 22.00
CA ALA A 182 18.25 0.29 22.09
C ALA A 182 17.55 -0.93 21.49
N MET A 183 18.12 -1.55 20.45
CA MET A 183 17.61 -2.76 19.80
C MET A 183 17.92 -4.05 20.56
N GLU A 184 19.07 -4.12 21.23
CA GLU A 184 19.52 -5.32 21.95
C GLU A 184 18.84 -5.45 23.32
N ASN A 185 18.84 -4.37 24.11
CA ASN A 185 18.19 -4.34 25.41
C ASN A 185 17.57 -2.95 25.65
N PRO A 186 16.35 -2.71 25.12
CA PRO A 186 15.71 -1.40 25.19
C PRO A 186 15.60 -0.86 26.61
N ARG A 187 15.28 -1.74 27.58
CA ARG A 187 15.09 -1.34 28.97
C ARG A 187 16.41 -0.87 29.60
N LEU A 188 17.49 -1.63 29.44
CA LEU A 188 18.80 -1.26 29.98
C LEU A 188 19.32 0.03 29.32
N PHE A 189 19.20 0.13 28.00
CA PHE A 189 19.56 1.33 27.25
C PHE A 189 18.83 2.57 27.81
N LEU A 190 17.51 2.49 27.97
CA LEU A 190 16.71 3.62 28.47
C LEU A 190 17.01 3.95 29.93
N GLN A 191 17.28 2.96 30.77
CA GLN A 191 17.73 3.18 32.15
C GLN A 191 19.08 3.91 32.20
N GLN A 192 20.05 3.51 31.37
CA GLN A 192 21.34 4.18 31.29
C GLN A 192 21.21 5.59 30.72
N LYS A 193 20.43 5.76 29.65
CA LYS A 193 20.27 7.04 28.95
C LYS A 193 19.51 8.07 29.80
N PHE A 194 18.47 7.64 30.50
CA PHE A 194 17.59 8.55 31.22
C PHE A 194 17.69 8.47 32.73
N LEU A 195 17.96 7.33 33.36
CA LEU A 195 17.82 7.16 34.82
C LEU A 195 19.15 7.18 35.59
N ASN A 196 20.28 6.87 34.95
CA ASN A 196 21.60 6.89 35.60
C ASN A 196 22.19 8.30 35.85
N VAL A 197 21.41 9.37 35.70
CA VAL A 197 21.82 10.75 36.03
C VAL A 197 21.65 11.05 37.52
N THR A 198 22.06 10.12 38.39
CA THR A 198 22.15 10.38 39.82
C THR A 198 23.60 10.22 40.26
N SER A 199 24.14 11.30 40.83
CA SER A 199 25.33 11.38 41.70
C SER A 199 26.75 11.64 41.14
N SER A 200 26.95 12.53 40.16
CA SER A 200 28.31 13.08 39.94
C SER A 200 28.38 14.47 39.26
N SER A 201 27.69 15.50 39.77
CA SER A 201 28.19 16.88 39.67
C SER A 201 27.52 17.84 40.67
N GLU A 202 27.76 17.66 41.96
CA GLU A 202 27.84 18.83 42.86
C GLU A 202 29.25 19.41 42.68
N GLY A 203 29.46 20.22 41.65
CA GLY A 203 30.80 20.72 41.36
C GLY A 203 30.91 21.40 40.02
N ASP A 204 30.85 22.73 40.10
CA ASP A 204 31.29 23.70 39.10
C ASP A 204 30.29 24.08 38.00
N GLY A 205 29.99 25.38 37.97
CA GLY A 205 28.95 26.04 37.20
C GLY A 205 29.28 26.19 35.73
N SER A 206 29.66 25.10 35.07
CA SER A 206 29.85 25.07 33.63
C SER A 206 28.49 24.94 32.94
N LYS A 207 28.13 26.02 32.22
CA LYS A 207 26.94 26.18 31.37
C LYS A 207 26.43 24.85 30.81
N GLY A 208 25.21 24.50 31.22
CA GLY A 208 24.50 23.29 30.84
C GLY A 208 24.52 23.04 29.33
N GLY A 209 25.36 22.11 28.92
CA GLY A 209 25.23 21.44 27.63
C GLY A 209 24.08 20.45 27.74
N ASP A 210 22.95 20.79 27.11
CA ASP A 210 21.98 19.88 26.50
C ASP A 210 21.95 18.46 27.10
N ASN A 211 21.53 18.34 28.36
CA ASN A 211 20.99 17.10 28.88
C ASN A 211 19.77 16.77 28.03
N ALA A 212 19.98 16.03 26.94
CA ALA A 212 18.98 15.80 25.90
C ALA A 212 17.76 15.12 26.53
N HIS A 213 16.76 15.95 26.87
CA HIS A 213 15.47 15.52 27.43
C HIS A 213 14.75 14.54 26.49
N VAL A 214 15.21 14.44 25.24
CA VAL A 214 14.70 13.61 24.16
C VAL A 214 15.86 12.88 23.47
N CYS A 215 15.76 11.57 23.35
CA CYS A 215 16.59 10.70 22.52
C CYS A 215 15.83 10.37 21.23
N MET A 216 16.52 10.40 20.09
CA MET A 216 15.95 10.14 18.77
C MET A 216 16.60 8.90 18.16
N LEU A 217 15.79 7.88 17.87
CA LEU A 217 16.21 6.62 17.27
C LEU A 217 15.66 6.56 15.84
N LYS A 218 16.53 6.58 14.85
CA LYS A 218 16.18 6.83 13.44
C LYS A 218 16.02 5.54 12.63
N ARG A 219 16.71 4.47 13.01
CA ARG A 219 16.84 3.23 12.22
C ARG A 219 16.23 2.01 12.89
N LEU A 220 15.11 2.20 13.57
CA LEU A 220 14.34 1.11 14.16
C LEU A 220 13.27 0.62 13.19
N ASP A 221 13.12 -0.70 13.08
CA ASP A 221 11.98 -1.30 12.38
C ASP A 221 10.70 -1.28 13.26
N ASN A 222 9.60 -1.82 12.75
CA ASN A 222 8.33 -1.85 13.50
C ASN A 222 8.42 -2.64 14.82
N GLY A 223 9.12 -3.76 14.82
CA GLY A 223 9.26 -4.63 16.00
C GLY A 223 10.14 -3.97 17.06
N ASP A 224 11.30 -3.46 16.66
CA ASP A 224 12.23 -2.76 17.54
C ASP A 224 11.60 -1.49 18.12
N ARG A 225 10.86 -0.71 17.31
CA ARG A 225 10.12 0.46 17.80
C ARG A 225 9.09 0.10 18.87
N ALA A 226 8.35 -1.00 18.67
CA ALA A 226 7.38 -1.46 19.66
C ALA A 226 8.06 -1.92 20.95
N ALA A 227 9.19 -2.64 20.84
CA ALA A 227 9.98 -3.07 22.00
C ALA A 227 10.51 -1.87 22.81
N VAL A 228 11.07 -0.85 22.14
CA VAL A 228 11.54 0.38 22.79
C VAL A 228 10.38 1.17 23.41
N HIS A 229 9.25 1.27 22.71
CA HIS A 229 8.05 1.93 23.24
C HIS A 229 7.52 1.28 24.52
N ASN A 230 7.42 -0.06 24.53
CA ASN A 230 6.97 -0.82 25.70
C ASN A 230 7.94 -0.65 26.88
N ALA A 231 9.25 -0.72 26.61
CA ALA A 231 10.27 -0.50 27.63
C ALA A 231 10.22 0.93 28.20
N ALA A 232 10.10 1.95 27.34
CA ALA A 232 9.97 3.35 27.74
C ALA A 232 8.73 3.58 28.61
N SER A 233 7.58 3.03 28.20
CA SER A 233 6.33 3.12 28.95
C SER A 233 6.46 2.50 30.34
N SER A 234 7.14 1.35 30.46
CA SER A 234 7.39 0.69 31.75
C SER A 234 8.32 1.46 32.69
N LEU A 235 9.05 2.46 32.17
CA LEU A 235 9.95 3.35 32.91
C LEU A 235 9.34 4.74 33.15
N GLY A 236 8.07 4.95 32.76
CA GLY A 236 7.41 6.27 32.87
C GLY A 236 7.93 7.31 31.87
N LEU A 237 8.59 6.88 30.78
CA LEU A 237 9.06 7.76 29.72
C LEU A 237 7.96 7.97 28.67
N HIS A 238 7.99 9.12 28.01
CA HIS A 238 7.13 9.44 26.88
C HIS A 238 7.81 9.10 25.57
N THR A 239 7.04 8.58 24.63
CA THR A 239 7.53 8.30 23.28
C THR A 239 6.59 8.83 22.23
N VAL A 240 7.13 9.22 21.06
CA VAL A 240 6.31 9.49 19.89
C VAL A 240 7.04 9.10 18.61
N SER A 241 6.30 8.54 17.66
CA SER A 241 6.84 8.18 16.36
C SER A 241 6.48 9.23 15.32
N THR A 242 7.46 9.62 14.50
CA THR A 242 7.32 10.69 13.52
C THR A 242 7.95 10.28 12.18
N ASP A 243 7.48 10.87 11.08
CA ASP A 243 8.05 10.57 9.75
C ASP A 243 9.45 11.18 9.62
N ALA A 244 10.38 10.41 9.05
CA ALA A 244 11.73 10.89 8.79
C ALA A 244 11.72 11.95 7.68
N PRO A 245 12.45 13.07 7.84
CA PRO A 245 12.71 14.00 6.73
C PRO A 245 13.37 13.26 5.57
N GLY A 246 12.76 13.35 4.38
CA GLY A 246 13.23 12.68 3.16
C GLY A 246 13.01 11.16 3.15
N GLY A 247 12.36 10.62 4.18
CA GLY A 247 11.93 9.23 4.22
C GLY A 247 10.61 9.05 3.47
N GLY A 248 10.57 8.12 2.52
CA GLY A 248 9.31 7.59 2.02
C GLY A 248 8.51 6.87 3.12
N TYR A 249 7.27 6.49 2.80
CA TYR A 249 6.42 5.69 3.68
C TYR A 249 7.19 4.50 4.28
N GLY A 250 7.15 4.39 5.61
CA GLY A 250 7.81 3.31 6.36
C GLY A 250 9.09 3.70 7.12
N LYS A 251 9.75 4.82 6.75
CA LYS A 251 10.92 5.33 7.49
C LYS A 251 10.46 6.31 8.59
N ARG A 252 10.21 5.78 9.79
CA ARG A 252 9.79 6.56 10.96
C ARG A 252 10.86 6.58 12.02
N TRP A 253 11.07 7.75 12.62
CA TRP A 253 11.92 7.94 13.78
C TRP A 253 11.08 7.75 15.05
N LEU A 254 11.71 7.24 16.11
CA LEU A 254 11.12 7.14 17.44
C LEU A 254 11.83 8.12 18.37
N LEU A 255 11.07 9.05 18.93
CA LEU A 255 11.51 9.98 19.95
C LEU A 255 11.13 9.40 21.31
N VAL A 256 12.04 9.44 22.28
CA VAL A 256 11.85 8.97 23.66
C VAL A 256 12.35 10.05 24.61
N GLY A 257 11.63 10.38 25.67
CA GLY A 257 12.07 11.40 26.61
C GLY A 257 11.31 11.38 27.94
N ARG A 258 11.86 12.09 28.94
CA ARG A 258 11.23 12.20 30.27
C ARG A 258 10.06 13.17 30.30
N ASP A 259 10.16 14.27 29.56
CA ASP A 259 9.12 15.29 29.50
C ASP A 259 8.31 15.15 28.21
N ARG A 260 6.98 15.04 28.37
CA ARG A 260 6.05 14.99 27.25
C ARG A 260 6.15 16.26 26.40
N ALA A 261 6.25 17.44 27.00
CA ALA A 261 6.27 18.68 26.24
C ALA A 261 7.53 18.77 25.34
N ALA A 262 8.70 18.41 25.88
CA ALA A 262 9.94 18.33 25.11
C ALA A 262 9.85 17.33 23.95
N VAL A 263 9.36 16.10 24.19
CA VAL A 263 9.20 15.06 23.14
C VAL A 263 8.31 15.54 22.00
N TRP A 264 7.18 16.18 22.33
CA TRP A 264 6.25 16.71 21.33
C TRP A 264 6.80 17.95 20.62
N SER A 265 7.53 18.82 21.31
CA SER A 265 8.21 19.96 20.67
C SER A 265 9.21 19.48 19.62
N GLU A 266 9.98 18.43 19.91
CA GLU A 266 10.96 17.89 18.97
C GLU A 266 10.28 17.21 17.78
N LYS A 267 9.18 16.49 18.03
CA LYS A 267 8.32 15.95 16.95
C LYS A 267 7.87 17.05 16.00
N HIS A 268 7.35 18.17 16.52
CA HIS A 268 6.87 19.26 15.69
C HIS A 268 7.97 19.90 14.84
N LYS A 269 9.20 20.01 15.36
CA LYS A 269 10.35 20.47 14.57
C LYS A 269 10.65 19.50 13.41
N ILE A 270 10.63 18.20 13.67
CA ILE A 270 10.87 17.19 12.65
C ILE A 270 9.74 17.18 11.62
N ASP A 271 8.49 17.27 12.03
CA ASP A 271 7.35 17.37 11.11
C ASP A 271 7.46 18.61 10.22
N ALA A 272 7.84 19.76 10.77
CA ALA A 272 8.05 20.99 10.00
C ALA A 272 9.20 20.83 8.99
N GLN A 273 10.31 20.19 9.37
CA GLN A 273 11.42 19.89 8.46
C GLN A 273 11.01 18.92 7.35
N THR A 274 10.28 17.87 7.71
CA THR A 274 9.75 16.88 6.75
C THR A 274 8.82 17.55 5.75
N GLU A 275 7.93 18.43 6.20
CA GLU A 275 7.01 19.14 5.32
C GLU A 275 7.73 20.15 4.43
N ALA A 276 8.69 20.92 4.97
CA ALA A 276 9.50 21.84 4.19
C ALA A 276 10.29 21.12 3.08
N LEU A 277 10.85 19.94 3.36
CA LEU A 277 11.54 19.15 2.35
C LEU A 277 10.57 18.60 1.29
N ARG A 278 9.40 18.10 1.71
CA ARG A 278 8.34 17.66 0.77
C ARG A 278 7.88 18.80 -0.12
N GLU A 279 7.75 20.01 0.42
CA GLU A 279 7.41 21.20 -0.35
C GLU A 279 8.50 21.57 -1.35
N GLN A 280 9.78 21.51 -0.96
CA GLN A 280 10.91 21.71 -1.88
C GLN A 280 10.93 20.68 -3.01
N GLU A 281 10.70 19.39 -2.72
CA GLU A 281 10.60 18.35 -3.73
C GLU A 281 9.40 18.58 -4.66
N ARG A 282 8.24 18.98 -4.12
CA ARG A 282 7.06 19.36 -4.91
C ARG A 282 7.35 20.56 -5.81
N ALA A 283 8.00 21.60 -5.28
CA ALA A 283 8.40 22.78 -6.05
C ALA A 283 9.40 22.44 -7.16
N ALA A 284 10.39 21.60 -6.88
CA ALA A 284 11.36 21.13 -7.88
C ALA A 284 10.68 20.34 -9.00
N LYS A 285 9.74 19.44 -8.66
CA LYS A 285 8.93 18.71 -9.64
C LYS A 285 8.07 19.66 -10.50
N ARG A 286 7.39 20.63 -9.88
CA ARG A 286 6.60 21.65 -10.60
C ARG A 286 7.47 22.45 -11.57
N ARG A 287 8.63 22.92 -11.11
CA ARG A 287 9.57 23.65 -11.95
C ARG A 287 10.03 22.82 -13.15
N LYS A 288 10.35 21.54 -12.95
CA LYS A 288 10.72 20.64 -14.06
C LYS A 288 9.60 20.50 -15.09
N LEU A 289 8.34 20.38 -14.63
CA LEU A 289 7.18 20.27 -15.50
C LEU A 289 6.90 21.58 -16.26
N GLU A 290 7.09 22.73 -15.62
CA GLU A 290 7.01 24.04 -16.26
C GLU A 290 8.12 24.24 -17.31
N GLU A 291 9.34 23.79 -17.03
CA GLU A 291 10.46 23.77 -18.00
C GLU A 291 10.13 22.88 -19.22
N GLU A 292 9.60 21.66 -19.00
CA GLU A 292 9.15 20.76 -20.07
C GLU A 292 8.02 21.39 -20.91
N HIS A 293 7.04 22.02 -20.27
CA HIS A 293 5.96 22.74 -20.95
C HIS A 293 6.48 23.93 -21.76
N ALA A 294 7.41 24.72 -21.20
CA ALA A 294 8.02 25.85 -21.91
C ALA A 294 8.80 25.39 -23.15
N GLN A 295 9.54 24.28 -23.05
CA GLN A 295 10.22 23.68 -24.20
C GLN A 295 9.23 23.23 -25.28
N TYR A 296 8.11 22.62 -24.88
CA TYR A 296 7.04 22.24 -25.81
C TYR A 296 6.47 23.46 -26.56
N VAL A 297 6.13 24.53 -25.83
CA VAL A 297 5.57 25.76 -26.41
C VAL A 297 6.57 26.42 -27.37
N LEU A 298 7.85 26.51 -27.01
CA LEU A 298 8.91 27.03 -27.87
C LEU A 298 9.13 26.17 -29.13
N GLY A 299 9.06 24.84 -29.00
CA GLY A 299 9.13 23.92 -30.14
C GLY A 299 8.00 24.16 -31.14
N LYS A 300 6.78 24.38 -30.64
CA LYS A 300 5.60 24.69 -31.46
C LYS A 300 5.68 26.04 -32.15
N SER A 301 6.11 27.09 -31.46
CA SER A 301 6.24 28.42 -32.07
C SER A 301 7.28 28.42 -33.20
N ASN A 302 8.38 27.70 -33.02
CA ASN A 302 9.41 27.57 -34.05
C ASN A 302 8.95 26.75 -35.26
N ALA A 303 8.15 25.69 -35.04
CA ALA A 303 7.55 24.91 -36.11
C ALA A 303 6.55 25.76 -36.93
N ALA A 304 5.67 26.50 -36.24
CA ALA A 304 4.73 27.42 -36.89
C ALA A 304 5.45 28.51 -37.71
N PHE A 305 6.54 29.08 -37.17
CA PHE A 305 7.36 30.05 -37.88
C PHE A 305 7.99 29.45 -39.15
N ARG A 306 8.54 28.23 -39.08
CA ARG A 306 9.10 27.54 -40.26
C ARG A 306 8.06 27.31 -41.35
N VAL A 307 6.88 26.81 -41.00
CA VAL A 307 5.79 26.59 -41.98
C VAL A 307 5.40 27.90 -42.66
N SER A 308 5.29 29.01 -41.90
CA SER A 308 4.98 30.33 -42.48
C SER A 308 6.07 30.85 -43.43
N LYS A 309 7.34 30.56 -43.16
CA LYS A 309 8.47 30.99 -43.99
C LYS A 309 8.53 30.22 -45.31
N TYR A 310 8.36 28.89 -45.28
CA TYR A 310 8.35 28.08 -46.50
C TYR A 310 7.12 28.38 -47.39
N ALA A 311 5.96 28.66 -46.78
CA ALA A 311 4.77 29.08 -47.52
C ALA A 311 4.92 30.46 -48.19
N ALA A 312 5.81 31.32 -47.68
CA ALA A 312 6.11 32.63 -48.28
C ALA A 312 7.18 32.55 -49.38
N GLU A 313 8.09 31.57 -49.33
CA GLU A 313 9.15 31.37 -50.32
C GLU A 313 8.68 30.52 -51.53
N GLU A 314 7.72 29.61 -51.35
CA GLU A 314 7.08 28.88 -52.46
C GLU A 314 5.87 29.64 -53.00
N GLY A 315 6.15 30.66 -53.82
CA GLY A 315 5.13 31.29 -54.64
C GLY A 315 4.47 30.30 -55.60
N SER A 316 3.18 30.04 -55.39
CA SER A 316 2.22 29.68 -56.43
C SER A 316 2.52 28.42 -57.26
N SER A 317 2.22 27.23 -56.72
CA SER A 317 1.90 26.06 -57.54
C SER A 317 0.88 25.12 -56.90
N GLY A 318 -0.40 25.54 -56.88
CA GLY A 318 -1.57 24.64 -57.00
C GLY A 318 -1.68 23.37 -56.13
N GLY A 319 -0.95 23.27 -55.01
CA GLY A 319 -1.00 22.12 -54.12
C GLY A 319 -2.34 22.07 -53.40
N LYS A 320 -3.11 21.01 -53.62
CA LYS A 320 -4.37 20.75 -52.89
C LYS A 320 -4.08 20.83 -51.40
N VAL A 321 -4.68 21.82 -50.72
CA VAL A 321 -4.73 21.90 -49.27
C VAL A 321 -5.26 20.55 -48.75
N PRO A 322 -4.49 19.80 -47.94
CA PRO A 322 -4.98 18.58 -47.32
C PRO A 322 -6.25 18.90 -46.55
N LYS A 323 -7.37 18.27 -46.93
CA LYS A 323 -8.70 18.55 -46.38
C LYS A 323 -9.01 17.80 -45.08
N ASP A 324 -8.04 17.07 -44.54
CA ASP A 324 -8.19 16.34 -43.29
C ASP A 324 -7.66 17.18 -42.12
N ASP A 325 -8.32 18.32 -41.89
CA ASP A 325 -8.10 19.10 -40.68
C ASP A 325 -8.77 18.36 -39.52
N ASP A 326 -8.07 17.39 -38.93
CA ASP A 326 -8.48 16.79 -37.66
C ASP A 326 -8.68 17.93 -36.64
N PRO A 327 -9.95 18.22 -36.24
CA PRO A 327 -10.25 19.36 -35.38
C PRO A 327 -9.65 19.19 -33.97
N TYR A 328 -9.17 17.99 -33.64
CA TYR A 328 -8.59 17.65 -32.36
C TYR A 328 -7.06 17.53 -32.39
N ALA A 329 -6.40 17.76 -33.53
CA ALA A 329 -4.94 17.61 -33.66
C ALA A 329 -4.16 18.39 -32.58
N ASN A 330 -4.65 19.57 -32.19
CA ASN A 330 -4.02 20.42 -31.19
C ASN A 330 -4.25 19.97 -29.75
N VAL A 331 -5.26 19.14 -29.46
CA VAL A 331 -5.55 18.69 -28.09
C VAL A 331 -4.93 17.32 -27.78
N LYS A 332 -4.61 16.52 -28.81
CA LYS A 332 -3.97 15.21 -28.68
C LYS A 332 -2.59 15.31 -28.03
N GLY A 333 -2.25 14.32 -27.20
CA GLY A 333 -0.93 14.17 -26.59
C GLY A 333 -0.94 13.97 -25.09
N LYS A 334 0.22 14.19 -24.46
CA LYS A 334 0.44 14.01 -23.02
C LYS A 334 0.24 15.32 -22.27
N TRP A 335 -0.55 15.24 -21.21
CA TRP A 335 -0.88 16.33 -20.31
C TRP A 335 -0.47 15.99 -18.88
N HIS A 336 0.13 16.96 -18.20
CA HIS A 336 0.24 16.95 -16.76
C HIS A 336 -0.97 17.62 -16.16
N ILE A 337 -1.61 16.97 -15.19
CA ILE A 337 -2.80 17.47 -14.50
C ILE A 337 -2.44 17.89 -13.08
N THR A 338 -3.02 18.99 -12.62
CA THR A 338 -2.93 19.50 -11.25
C THR A 338 -4.34 19.63 -10.69
N CYS A 339 -4.58 19.05 -9.51
CA CYS A 339 -5.85 19.07 -8.81
C CYS A 339 -5.58 19.30 -7.31
N GLU A 340 -6.01 20.45 -6.78
CA GLU A 340 -5.66 20.88 -5.43
C GLU A 340 -6.29 19.97 -4.36
N GLU A 341 -7.52 19.50 -4.59
CA GLU A 341 -8.23 18.59 -3.71
C GLU A 341 -7.52 17.23 -3.62
N ILE A 342 -7.05 16.69 -4.75
CA ILE A 342 -6.29 15.43 -4.78
C ILE A 342 -4.93 15.62 -4.10
N ASP A 343 -4.23 16.72 -4.37
CA ASP A 343 -2.93 17.00 -3.75
C ASP A 343 -3.03 17.19 -2.23
N LYS A 344 -4.14 17.76 -1.73
CA LYS A 344 -4.42 17.93 -0.30
C LYS A 344 -4.75 16.61 0.39
N GLN A 345 -5.56 15.76 -0.24
CA GLN A 345 -6.01 14.50 0.34
C GLN A 345 -4.93 13.39 0.26
N TRP A 346 -4.10 13.41 -0.79
CA TRP A 346 -3.05 12.41 -1.04
C TRP A 346 -1.67 13.04 -1.28
N PRO A 347 -1.07 13.64 -0.23
CA PRO A 347 0.23 14.31 -0.35
C PRO A 347 1.34 13.33 -0.76
N GLY A 348 2.18 13.75 -1.72
CA GLY A 348 3.29 12.93 -2.23
C GLY A 348 2.93 12.04 -3.43
N SER A 349 1.77 12.28 -4.05
CA SER A 349 1.40 11.71 -5.34
C SER A 349 2.43 12.01 -6.43
N GLN A 350 2.56 11.10 -7.40
CA GLN A 350 3.23 11.40 -8.67
C GLN A 350 2.37 12.41 -9.43
N PRO A 351 2.98 13.14 -10.36
CA PRO A 351 2.23 14.02 -11.24
C PRO A 351 1.06 13.27 -11.88
N LEU A 352 -0.16 13.78 -11.67
CA LEU A 352 -1.35 13.29 -12.34
C LEU A 352 -1.15 13.46 -13.85
N SER A 353 -1.62 12.49 -14.62
CA SER A 353 -1.43 12.50 -16.07
C SER A 353 -2.72 12.23 -16.82
N LEU A 354 -2.83 12.85 -17.99
CA LEU A 354 -3.92 12.65 -18.94
C LEU A 354 -3.32 12.52 -20.34
N TYR A 355 -3.70 11.48 -21.06
CA TYR A 355 -3.34 11.25 -22.44
C TYR A 355 -4.58 11.38 -23.30
N VAL A 356 -4.62 12.41 -24.15
CA VAL A 356 -5.75 12.66 -25.05
C VAL A 356 -5.39 12.12 -26.43
N TYR A 357 -6.26 11.31 -27.03
CA TYR A 357 -6.02 10.65 -28.32
C TYR A 357 -7.33 10.41 -29.07
N GLN A 358 -7.26 10.12 -30.37
CA GLN A 358 -8.44 9.71 -31.14
C GLN A 358 -8.57 8.19 -31.11
N GLU A 359 -9.78 7.67 -30.97
CA GLU A 359 -10.08 6.24 -30.90
C GLU A 359 -9.51 5.46 -32.10
N ASN A 360 -9.49 6.10 -33.28
CA ASN A 360 -8.95 5.52 -34.52
C ASN A 360 -7.42 5.64 -34.64
N ASP A 361 -6.73 6.36 -33.73
CA ASP A 361 -5.26 6.39 -33.68
C ASP A 361 -4.68 5.13 -33.00
N ARG A 362 -5.54 4.17 -32.62
CA ARG A 362 -5.11 2.82 -32.26
C ARG A 362 -4.48 2.21 -33.49
N LEU A 363 -3.15 2.17 -33.48
CA LEU A 363 -2.39 1.42 -34.47
C LEU A 363 -2.88 -0.02 -34.35
N ASP A 364 -3.45 -0.54 -35.43
CA ASP A 364 -3.53 -1.97 -35.64
C ASP A 364 -2.11 -2.48 -35.40
N ASP A 365 -1.89 -3.17 -34.29
CA ASP A 365 -0.67 -3.93 -34.10
C ASP A 365 -0.67 -4.94 -35.26
N ASP A 366 0.17 -4.67 -36.27
CA ASP A 366 0.46 -5.54 -37.41
C ASP A 366 1.11 -6.85 -36.94
N GLU A 367 0.47 -7.57 -36.02
CA GLU A 367 0.65 -9.00 -35.81
C GLU A 367 -0.11 -9.73 -36.91
N HIS A 368 0.38 -9.56 -38.15
CA HIS A 368 0.25 -10.61 -39.16
C HIS A 368 1.13 -11.80 -38.73
N ASP A 369 0.70 -12.50 -37.68
CA ASP A 369 1.15 -13.85 -37.41
C ASP A 369 0.44 -14.78 -38.40
N ASN A 370 1.11 -15.02 -39.54
CA ASN A 370 0.73 -16.06 -40.48
C ASN A 370 1.01 -17.42 -39.85
N GLY A 371 0.16 -17.80 -38.89
CA GLY A 371 0.18 -19.07 -38.16
C GLY A 371 -0.84 -20.05 -38.70
N ASP A 372 -0.43 -20.73 -39.77
CA ASP A 372 -0.81 -22.08 -40.24
C ASP A 372 -2.12 -22.71 -39.75
N SER A 373 -3.01 -22.88 -40.73
CA SER A 373 -4.23 -23.68 -40.72
C SER A 373 -3.97 -25.18 -40.55
N SER A 374 -4.55 -25.81 -39.52
CA SER A 374 -5.08 -27.18 -39.67
C SER A 374 -6.14 -27.58 -38.62
N SER A 375 -7.32 -27.92 -39.16
CA SER A 375 -8.09 -29.15 -38.91
C SER A 375 -9.02 -29.29 -37.69
N GLN A 376 -10.28 -29.60 -38.05
CA GLN A 376 -11.23 -30.55 -37.44
C GLN A 376 -12.16 -30.10 -36.29
N GLY A 377 -13.35 -29.64 -36.69
CA GLY A 377 -14.60 -30.42 -36.64
C GLY A 377 -15.15 -30.86 -35.28
N SER A 378 -16.33 -30.35 -34.93
CA SER A 378 -17.49 -31.18 -34.55
C SER A 378 -18.73 -30.29 -34.44
N ASP A 379 -19.78 -30.75 -35.09
CA ASP A 379 -21.17 -30.35 -34.90
C ASP A 379 -21.57 -30.61 -33.43
N ASP A 380 -22.31 -29.70 -32.81
CA ASP A 380 -23.40 -30.07 -31.89
C ASP A 380 -24.28 -28.85 -31.59
N ASP A 381 -25.58 -29.09 -31.80
CA ASP A 381 -26.72 -28.23 -31.51
C ASP A 381 -26.76 -27.76 -30.04
N GLN A 382 -27.21 -26.53 -29.79
CA GLN A 382 -28.36 -26.27 -28.90
C GLN A 382 -28.69 -24.77 -28.73
N ASP A 383 -29.97 -24.51 -28.97
CA ASP A 383 -30.91 -23.70 -28.19
C ASP A 383 -30.88 -22.17 -28.26
N GLU A 384 -31.86 -21.70 -29.03
CA GLU A 384 -32.60 -20.45 -28.90
C GLU A 384 -32.90 -20.10 -27.44
N TYR A 385 -32.31 -19.00 -26.96
CA TYR A 385 -32.97 -18.18 -25.94
C TYR A 385 -32.77 -16.70 -26.24
N SER A 386 -33.74 -16.15 -26.97
CA SER A 386 -33.99 -14.71 -27.10
C SER A 386 -34.09 -14.05 -25.73
N SER A 387 -33.20 -13.11 -25.47
CA SER A 387 -33.52 -11.96 -24.61
C SER A 387 -33.07 -10.69 -25.31
N GLU A 388 -34.05 -10.06 -25.96
CA GLU A 388 -33.99 -8.71 -26.48
C GLU A 388 -33.79 -7.73 -25.32
N LEU A 389 -32.59 -7.19 -25.17
CA LEU A 389 -32.35 -5.99 -24.38
C LEU A 389 -31.41 -5.04 -25.15
N ASN A 390 -32.06 -4.16 -25.92
CA ASN A 390 -31.69 -2.79 -26.27
C ASN A 390 -30.19 -2.45 -26.21
N SER A 391 -29.48 -2.71 -27.30
CA SER A 391 -28.28 -1.95 -27.66
C SER A 391 -28.65 -0.94 -28.74
N ASP A 392 -28.86 0.32 -28.33
CA ASP A 392 -28.84 1.51 -29.22
C ASP A 392 -27.42 1.78 -29.75
N ASP A 393 -26.68 0.72 -30.12
CA ASP A 393 -25.39 0.82 -30.80
C ASP A 393 -25.65 0.71 -32.31
N ASP A 394 -26.37 1.71 -32.82
CA ASP A 394 -26.63 1.89 -34.23
C ASP A 394 -25.31 1.91 -35.00
N GLY A 395 -25.15 0.90 -35.85
CA GLY A 395 -24.01 0.68 -36.74
C GLY A 395 -23.88 1.74 -37.84
N ASP A 396 -23.58 2.98 -37.47
CA ASP A 396 -23.08 3.99 -38.39
C ASP A 396 -21.55 3.96 -38.39
N ARG A 397 -20.97 2.90 -38.98
CA ARG A 397 -19.55 2.82 -39.36
C ARG A 397 -19.21 3.78 -40.53
N ARG A 398 -19.86 4.94 -40.59
CA ARG A 398 -19.45 6.01 -41.50
C ARG A 398 -18.23 6.69 -40.90
N THR A 399 -17.33 7.05 -41.81
CA THR A 399 -16.07 7.80 -41.68
C THR A 399 -16.24 9.18 -41.03
N GLY A 400 -16.83 9.22 -39.83
CA GLY A 400 -16.84 10.39 -38.99
C GLY A 400 -15.44 10.63 -38.41
N PRO A 401 -15.10 11.89 -38.06
CA PRO A 401 -13.89 12.17 -37.31
C PRO A 401 -13.93 11.31 -36.03
N GLY A 402 -12.95 10.42 -35.88
CA GLY A 402 -12.89 9.46 -34.78
C GLY A 402 -13.10 10.13 -33.42
N ARG A 403 -13.68 9.40 -32.48
CA ARG A 403 -14.05 9.94 -31.16
C ARG A 403 -12.80 10.28 -30.35
N LEU A 404 -12.84 11.39 -29.61
CA LEU A 404 -11.75 11.76 -28.71
C LEU A 404 -11.87 10.97 -27.40
N MET A 405 -10.77 10.36 -26.99
CA MET A 405 -10.61 9.55 -25.78
C MET A 405 -9.50 10.13 -24.90
N GLY A 406 -9.56 9.84 -23.61
CA GLY A 406 -8.61 10.31 -22.62
C GLY A 406 -8.22 9.22 -21.63
N LYS A 407 -6.98 8.76 -21.60
CA LYS A 407 -6.51 7.88 -20.51
C LYS A 407 -5.95 8.73 -19.39
N PHE A 408 -6.47 8.56 -18.18
CA PHE A 408 -6.00 9.31 -17.02
C PHE A 408 -5.49 8.38 -15.94
N ASP A 409 -4.49 8.88 -15.22
CA ASP A 409 -3.99 8.29 -13.98
C ASP A 409 -3.94 9.43 -12.96
N PHE A 410 -4.94 9.44 -12.07
CA PHE A 410 -5.05 10.36 -10.95
C PHE A 410 -4.60 9.70 -9.64
N ARG A 411 -3.82 8.62 -9.74
CA ARG A 411 -3.41 7.73 -8.67
C ARG A 411 -4.51 6.99 -7.98
N VAL A 412 -5.40 7.71 -7.30
CA VAL A 412 -6.50 7.09 -6.56
C VAL A 412 -7.49 6.44 -7.51
N VAL A 413 -7.58 6.98 -8.74
CA VAL A 413 -8.36 6.41 -9.82
C VAL A 413 -7.53 6.50 -11.09
N GLU A 414 -7.40 5.37 -11.78
CA GLU A 414 -6.94 5.33 -13.17
C GLU A 414 -8.08 4.89 -14.07
N GLY A 415 -8.07 5.31 -15.33
CA GLY A 415 -9.14 4.91 -16.24
C GLY A 415 -9.19 5.66 -17.56
N LEU A 416 -10.38 5.67 -18.14
CA LEU A 416 -10.68 6.23 -19.46
C LEU A 416 -11.74 7.32 -19.36
N MET A 417 -11.59 8.33 -20.22
CA MET A 417 -12.52 9.42 -20.48
C MET A 417 -12.99 9.33 -21.92
N LYS A 418 -14.30 9.40 -22.13
CA LYS A 418 -14.93 9.47 -23.45
C LYS A 418 -15.48 10.87 -23.61
N PHE A 419 -14.83 11.67 -24.46
CA PHE A 419 -15.24 13.04 -24.70
C PHE A 419 -16.45 13.08 -25.64
N SER A 420 -17.37 13.99 -25.38
CA SER A 420 -18.52 14.29 -26.21
C SER A 420 -18.61 15.79 -26.45
N LYS A 421 -18.87 16.16 -27.71
CA LYS A 421 -19.29 17.52 -28.03
C LYS A 421 -20.75 17.63 -27.61
N GLU A 422 -21.00 18.38 -26.55
CA GLU A 422 -22.36 18.58 -26.05
C GLU A 422 -23.07 19.50 -27.06
N SER A 423 -23.99 18.96 -27.85
CA SER A 423 -24.80 19.76 -28.77
C SER A 423 -25.87 20.47 -27.96
N PHE A 424 -25.53 21.64 -27.41
CA PHE A 424 -26.52 22.50 -26.77
C PHE A 424 -27.47 23.09 -27.84
N TYR A 425 -28.47 22.31 -28.25
CA TYR A 425 -29.62 22.80 -29.00
C TYR A 425 -30.50 23.61 -28.05
N THR A 426 -30.15 24.88 -27.83
CA THR A 426 -31.07 25.86 -27.24
C THR A 426 -31.40 26.94 -28.27
N SER A 427 -32.66 26.91 -28.72
CA SER A 427 -33.27 27.81 -29.69
C SER A 427 -33.68 29.14 -29.02
N SER A 428 -32.71 29.97 -28.63
CA SER A 428 -33.01 31.35 -28.24
C SER A 428 -31.86 32.29 -28.61
N THR A 429 -32.23 33.37 -29.31
CA THR A 429 -31.36 34.38 -29.91
C THR A 429 -30.63 35.28 -28.89
N GLU A 430 -31.05 35.31 -27.61
CA GLU A 430 -30.38 36.08 -26.56
C GLU A 430 -29.12 35.41 -25.97
N ASN A 431 -28.93 34.12 -26.18
CA ASN A 431 -27.81 33.36 -25.61
C ASN A 431 -26.51 33.43 -26.42
N LYS A 432 -26.46 34.13 -27.56
CA LYS A 432 -25.35 34.05 -28.54
C LYS A 432 -23.97 34.44 -27.97
N LYS A 433 -23.92 35.31 -26.95
CA LYS A 433 -22.67 35.73 -26.30
C LYS A 433 -22.18 34.76 -25.22
N ARG A 434 -23.08 34.19 -24.41
CA ARG A 434 -22.76 33.07 -23.49
C ARG A 434 -22.40 31.80 -24.26
N LYS A 435 -23.05 31.60 -25.41
CA LYS A 435 -22.84 30.48 -26.33
C LYS A 435 -21.41 30.42 -26.87
N MET A 436 -20.76 31.55 -27.15
CA MET A 436 -19.38 31.56 -27.65
C MET A 436 -18.35 31.18 -26.58
N GLU A 437 -18.60 31.46 -25.29
CA GLU A 437 -17.72 31.04 -24.18
C GLU A 437 -17.95 29.59 -23.72
N GLU A 438 -19.19 29.07 -23.87
CA GLU A 438 -19.57 27.68 -23.58
C GLU A 438 -19.27 26.70 -24.72
N GLU A 439 -19.22 27.15 -25.99
CA GLU A 439 -18.91 26.32 -27.17
C GLU A 439 -17.50 25.71 -27.18
N GLU A 440 -16.63 26.10 -26.24
CA GLU A 440 -15.25 25.59 -26.10
C GLU A 440 -15.09 24.49 -25.02
N LYS A 441 -16.16 24.10 -24.33
CA LYS A 441 -16.11 23.01 -23.35
C LYS A 441 -16.41 21.67 -24.01
N LEU A 442 -15.52 20.69 -23.82
CA LEU A 442 -15.79 19.29 -24.11
C LEU A 442 -16.30 18.61 -22.85
N SER A 443 -17.55 18.17 -22.89
CA SER A 443 -18.08 17.25 -21.88
C SER A 443 -17.35 15.91 -21.99
N PHE A 444 -17.21 15.17 -20.89
CA PHE A 444 -16.77 13.79 -20.93
C PHE A 444 -17.53 12.94 -19.93
N ARG A 445 -17.64 11.65 -20.25
CA ARG A 445 -17.90 10.60 -19.26
C ARG A 445 -16.58 9.92 -18.93
N TRP A 446 -16.46 9.39 -17.73
CA TRP A 446 -15.27 8.63 -17.35
C TRP A 446 -15.65 7.29 -16.72
N ARG A 447 -14.73 6.33 -16.76
CA ARG A 447 -14.77 5.04 -16.06
C ARG A 447 -13.37 4.73 -15.58
N GLY A 448 -13.21 3.95 -14.52
CA GLY A 448 -11.88 3.65 -14.01
C GLY A 448 -11.84 2.56 -12.96
N VAL A 449 -10.68 2.39 -12.34
CA VAL A 449 -10.44 1.50 -11.21
C VAL A 449 -9.86 2.32 -10.07
N GLU A 450 -10.41 2.14 -8.87
CA GLU A 450 -9.88 2.74 -7.66
C GLU A 450 -8.61 2.01 -7.20
N ASP A 451 -7.49 2.73 -7.13
CA ASP A 451 -6.20 2.23 -6.66
C ASP A 451 -6.25 2.07 -5.14
N GLY A 452 -6.16 0.83 -4.68
CA GLY A 452 -6.21 0.46 -3.26
C GLY A 452 -7.32 -0.53 -2.91
N THR A 453 -8.48 -0.45 -3.57
CA THR A 453 -9.58 -1.42 -3.41
C THR A 453 -9.70 -2.36 -4.61
N GLY A 454 -9.11 -1.98 -5.76
CA GLY A 454 -9.26 -2.67 -7.03
C GLY A 454 -10.70 -2.64 -7.55
N GLU A 455 -11.52 -1.72 -7.05
CA GLU A 455 -12.91 -1.58 -7.47
C GLU A 455 -13.00 -0.88 -8.81
N VAL A 456 -13.61 -1.56 -9.79
CA VAL A 456 -13.99 -0.92 -11.05
C VAL A 456 -15.08 0.10 -10.73
N LEU A 457 -14.77 1.38 -10.90
CA LEU A 457 -15.73 2.45 -10.79
C LEU A 457 -16.51 2.52 -12.10
N TYR A 458 -17.64 1.82 -12.11
CA TYR A 458 -18.65 1.88 -13.17
C TYR A 458 -19.90 2.56 -12.63
N ASP A 459 -20.35 3.60 -13.32
CA ASP A 459 -21.60 4.27 -12.97
C ASP A 459 -22.65 4.14 -14.08
N PRO A 460 -23.66 3.27 -13.88
CA PRO A 460 -24.76 3.11 -14.83
C PRO A 460 -25.71 4.32 -14.85
N TYR A 461 -25.74 5.13 -13.80
CA TYR A 461 -26.64 6.28 -13.65
C TYR A 461 -26.05 7.58 -14.21
N GLY A 462 -24.74 7.59 -14.46
CA GLY A 462 -24.07 8.63 -15.23
C GLY A 462 -23.73 9.90 -14.43
N ASP A 463 -23.46 9.77 -13.14
CA ASP A 463 -22.79 10.77 -12.31
C ASP A 463 -21.28 10.82 -12.57
N GLN A 464 -20.67 9.84 -13.23
CA GLN A 464 -19.27 9.88 -13.71
C GLN A 464 -19.10 10.75 -14.97
N LYS A 465 -19.20 12.07 -14.77
CA LYS A 465 -19.13 13.09 -15.83
C LYS A 465 -18.09 14.15 -15.50
N GLY A 466 -17.85 15.01 -16.47
CA GLY A 466 -17.00 16.16 -16.30
C GLY A 466 -16.95 17.00 -17.55
N TRP A 467 -16.14 18.04 -17.51
CA TRP A 467 -15.88 18.87 -18.66
C TRP A 467 -14.42 19.32 -18.66
N VAL A 468 -13.87 19.53 -19.85
CA VAL A 468 -12.55 20.13 -20.06
C VAL A 468 -12.65 21.26 -21.07
N LYS A 469 -11.86 22.30 -20.88
CA LYS A 469 -11.67 23.41 -21.80
C LYS A 469 -10.19 23.58 -22.06
N PHE A 470 -9.82 23.65 -23.33
CA PHE A 470 -8.45 23.86 -23.78
C PHE A 470 -8.24 25.34 -24.07
N HIS A 471 -7.10 25.88 -23.65
CA HIS A 471 -6.80 27.31 -23.71
C HIS A 471 -5.41 27.56 -24.29
N GLY A 472 -5.22 28.78 -24.80
CA GLY A 472 -3.94 29.28 -25.27
C GLY A 472 -3.58 28.84 -26.70
N PRO A 473 -2.46 29.35 -27.24
CA PRO A 473 -1.99 28.97 -28.56
C PRO A 473 -1.73 27.46 -28.62
N ALA A 474 -2.18 26.83 -29.70
CA ALA A 474 -2.07 25.38 -29.91
C ALA A 474 -2.66 24.51 -28.78
N SER A 475 -3.64 25.03 -28.01
CA SER A 475 -4.23 24.30 -26.87
C SER A 475 -3.15 23.80 -25.89
N ALA A 476 -2.25 24.68 -25.46
CA ALA A 476 -1.14 24.30 -24.60
C ALA A 476 -1.53 24.14 -23.11
N LYS A 477 -2.68 24.70 -22.70
CA LYS A 477 -3.20 24.61 -21.33
C LYS A 477 -4.61 24.04 -21.33
N LEU A 478 -5.02 23.42 -20.23
CA LEU A 478 -6.40 23.00 -20.03
C LEU A 478 -6.91 23.35 -18.63
N SER A 479 -8.22 23.47 -18.51
CA SER A 479 -8.94 23.52 -17.22
C SER A 479 -10.16 22.62 -17.32
N GLY A 480 -10.53 21.94 -16.25
CA GLY A 480 -11.71 21.10 -16.25
C GLY A 480 -12.30 20.89 -14.88
N SER A 481 -13.37 20.13 -14.86
CA SER A 481 -13.96 19.61 -13.63
C SER A 481 -14.39 18.17 -13.83
N ILE A 482 -14.19 17.34 -12.81
CA ILE A 482 -14.59 15.94 -12.77
C ILE A 482 -15.50 15.73 -11.55
N SER A 483 -16.60 15.01 -11.74
CA SER A 483 -17.43 14.55 -10.63
C SER A 483 -16.88 13.23 -10.09
N TRP A 484 -16.18 13.31 -8.96
CA TRP A 484 -15.69 12.18 -8.19
C TRP A 484 -15.64 12.62 -6.71
N GLN A 485 -16.43 11.97 -5.85
CA GLN A 485 -16.62 12.36 -4.44
C GLN A 485 -16.96 13.86 -4.23
N GLY A 486 -17.70 14.44 -5.17
CA GLY A 486 -17.95 15.88 -5.26
C GLY A 486 -17.51 16.43 -6.62
N LYS A 487 -17.54 17.75 -6.79
CA LYS A 487 -17.02 18.42 -7.99
C LYS A 487 -15.61 18.90 -7.70
N MET A 488 -14.63 18.29 -8.36
CA MET A 488 -13.23 18.72 -8.26
C MET A 488 -12.86 19.51 -9.51
N ALA A 489 -12.12 20.60 -9.31
CA ALA A 489 -11.55 21.38 -10.41
C ALA A 489 -10.12 20.91 -10.67
N PHE A 490 -9.74 20.84 -11.93
CA PHE A 490 -8.37 20.53 -12.30
C PHE A 490 -7.87 21.46 -13.40
N SER A 491 -6.56 21.58 -13.49
CA SER A 491 -5.87 22.31 -14.55
C SER A 491 -4.79 21.42 -15.15
N GLY A 492 -4.27 21.79 -16.32
CA GLY A 492 -3.21 20.99 -16.92
C GLY A 492 -2.34 21.74 -17.92
N LEU A 493 -1.12 21.24 -18.06
CA LEU A 493 -0.11 21.72 -18.99
C LEU A 493 0.20 20.62 -20.00
N LYS A 494 0.20 21.00 -21.29
CA LYS A 494 0.58 20.08 -22.36
C LYS A 494 2.10 19.90 -22.36
N LEU A 495 2.55 18.65 -22.31
CA LEU A 495 3.98 18.30 -22.28
C LEU A 495 4.48 17.80 -23.63
N SER A 496 3.61 17.18 -24.44
CA SER A 496 3.98 16.61 -25.73
C SER A 496 2.74 16.36 -26.58
N ASP A 497 2.87 16.40 -27.91
CA ASP A 497 1.83 15.90 -28.83
C ASP A 497 1.84 14.37 -28.96
N LYS A 498 2.92 13.71 -28.50
CA LYS A 498 3.06 12.27 -28.64
C LYS A 498 2.11 11.56 -27.68
N VAL A 499 1.26 10.72 -28.24
CA VAL A 499 0.51 9.69 -27.53
C VAL A 499 1.42 8.46 -27.43
N PRO A 500 1.59 7.82 -26.24
CA PRO A 500 2.35 6.59 -26.14
C PRO A 500 1.76 5.51 -27.05
N ALA A 501 2.60 4.82 -27.83
CA ALA A 501 2.17 3.71 -28.69
C ALA A 501 1.54 2.55 -27.89
N LYS A 502 1.85 2.46 -26.59
CA LYS A 502 1.33 1.45 -25.65
C LYS A 502 0.39 2.07 -24.62
N ILE A 503 -0.56 2.90 -25.03
CA ILE A 503 -1.77 2.98 -24.22
C ILE A 503 -2.35 1.57 -24.30
N ARG A 504 -2.24 0.78 -23.20
CA ARG A 504 -2.83 -0.56 -23.10
C ARG A 504 -4.18 -0.58 -23.85
N ASN A 505 -4.49 -1.70 -24.51
CA ASN A 505 -5.79 -2.00 -25.13
C ASN A 505 -6.92 -2.08 -24.08
N ASP A 506 -6.89 -1.23 -23.06
CA ASP A 506 -8.00 -1.04 -22.16
C ASP A 506 -9.09 -0.38 -23.02
N ASP A 507 -10.10 -1.17 -23.35
CA ASP A 507 -11.28 -0.70 -24.02
C ASP A 507 -12.22 -0.02 -23.03
N TRP A 508 -13.02 0.90 -23.54
CA TRP A 508 -14.10 1.49 -22.74
C TRP A 508 -15.03 0.43 -22.15
N SER A 509 -15.17 -0.72 -22.82
CA SER A 509 -15.88 -1.92 -22.38
C SER A 509 -15.17 -2.68 -21.24
N ASP A 510 -13.86 -2.54 -21.07
CA ASP A 510 -13.13 -3.24 -19.99
C ASP A 510 -13.46 -2.69 -18.59
N TYR A 511 -14.19 -1.58 -18.52
CA TYR A 511 -14.70 -0.98 -17.29
C TYR A 511 -16.23 -1.00 -17.21
N ASP A 512 -16.87 -1.96 -17.87
CA ASP A 512 -18.32 -2.12 -17.86
C ASP A 512 -18.84 -2.89 -16.62
N GLY A 513 -20.16 -3.07 -16.56
CA GLY A 513 -20.81 -3.82 -15.47
C GLY A 513 -20.32 -5.26 -15.37
N ALA A 514 -20.00 -5.92 -16.49
CA ALA A 514 -19.48 -7.28 -16.48
C ALA A 514 -18.04 -7.33 -15.94
N ALA A 515 -17.20 -6.36 -16.26
CA ALA A 515 -15.87 -6.20 -15.67
C ALA A 515 -15.94 -5.89 -14.17
N TYR A 516 -16.86 -5.02 -13.75
CA TYR A 516 -17.14 -4.78 -12.34
C TYR A 516 -17.55 -6.05 -11.61
N GLU A 517 -18.52 -6.81 -12.15
CA GLU A 517 -18.96 -8.06 -11.54
C GLU A 517 -17.84 -9.12 -11.50
N ARG A 518 -17.02 -9.24 -12.55
CA ARG A 518 -15.83 -10.10 -12.55
C ARG A 518 -14.85 -9.70 -11.44
N ALA A 519 -14.52 -8.41 -11.31
CA ALA A 519 -13.64 -7.89 -10.26
C ALA A 519 -14.25 -8.05 -8.86
N ARG A 520 -15.58 -7.92 -8.73
CA ARG A 520 -16.30 -8.12 -7.47
C ARG A 520 -16.28 -9.57 -7.03
N VAL A 521 -16.56 -10.52 -7.92
CA VAL A 521 -16.55 -11.96 -7.64
C VAL A 521 -15.13 -12.46 -7.39
N GLY A 522 -14.17 -12.06 -8.23
CA GLY A 522 -12.77 -12.45 -8.09
C GLY A 522 -12.09 -11.97 -6.81
N ARG A 523 -12.65 -10.97 -6.11
CA ARG A 523 -12.12 -10.52 -4.81
C ARG A 523 -12.38 -11.49 -3.66
N TRP A 524 -13.31 -12.45 -3.81
CA TRP A 524 -13.68 -13.41 -2.75
C TRP A 524 -13.16 -14.83 -2.99
N HIS A 525 -12.45 -15.05 -4.10
CA HIS A 525 -11.83 -16.32 -4.48
C HIS A 525 -10.31 -16.17 -4.51
#